data_AF-A0A3E2VS68-F1
#
_entry.id   AF-A0A3E2VS68-F1
#
_cell.length_a   1.000
_cell.length_b   1.000
_cell.length_c   1.000
_cell.angle_alpha   90.00
_cell.angle_beta   90.00
_cell.angle_gamma   90.00
#
_symmetry.space_group_name_H-M   'P 1'
#
loop_
_entity.id
_entity.type
_entity.pdbx_description
1 polymer ?
#
loop_
_entity_poly.entity_id
_entity_poly.type
_entity_poly.pdbx_seq_one_letter_code
_entity_poly.pdbx_strand_id
1 'polypeptide(L)'
;MRNMKKYGHRAAVLLAASAIAGSMPMTAFATLASKPDENYAVAEPPAPDITKDISPEFAYSADKWASLRDNVMEYGELADLIHEYNPTVRSNRSTLSDQKKQNLTDINEQLLDDARDLWDDASNTDTDSYNGRMQAAQLDFAGNSLAKVADQNYMDADMYKITYDQTEANLVFQAQQLMATYEQSAYTMENLNASRALAQASYEATVARRNAGMATETDVLTALKSVQDIDASILSAQKSTDNVHRNLCMMLGWGADSQPEIRSIPAPDLNRIAAMNPEADREQAVANNYDVKYNERKIQNLRSEDLIASTNATLEDARNKVYNSLKTQYNTVLDARDALDAANIKFQLETVNMNAASAKAATGNISSLELVQQQNAYTSAKNDVETGKMQLMLAMEKYDWIKKGLTF
;
A
#
# COMPACT_ATOMS: atom_id res chain seq x y z
N MET A 1 -10.74 -63.59 -31.37
CA MET A 1 -9.79 -62.60 -31.93
C MET A 1 -10.51 -61.27 -32.08
N ARG A 2 -9.90 -60.20 -31.54
CA ARG A 2 -10.20 -58.76 -31.67
C ARG A 2 -11.64 -58.29 -31.38
N ASN A 3 -11.81 -57.68 -30.21
CA ASN A 3 -12.73 -56.56 -30.03
C ASN A 3 -11.94 -55.36 -29.50
N MET A 4 -11.71 -54.40 -30.39
CA MET A 4 -11.20 -53.07 -30.09
C MET A 4 -12.20 -52.34 -29.20
N LYS A 5 -11.82 -52.04 -27.95
CA LYS A 5 -12.53 -51.05 -27.13
C LYS A 5 -11.90 -49.67 -27.37
N LYS A 6 -12.79 -48.72 -27.59
CA LYS A 6 -12.56 -47.31 -27.92
C LYS A 6 -11.74 -46.62 -26.81
N TYR A 7 -10.53 -46.17 -27.15
CA TYR A 7 -9.87 -45.06 -26.44
C TYR A 7 -9.89 -43.86 -27.37
N GLY A 8 -10.94 -43.05 -27.21
CA GLY A 8 -11.12 -41.80 -27.92
C GLY A 8 -11.41 -40.70 -26.91
N HIS A 9 -10.57 -39.67 -26.94
CA HIS A 9 -10.74 -38.34 -26.35
C HIS A 9 -10.53 -38.21 -24.84
N ARG A 10 -9.27 -38.17 -24.37
CA ARG A 10 -8.83 -37.40 -23.17
C ARG A 10 -7.33 -37.04 -23.19
N ALA A 11 -6.73 -36.78 -24.36
CA ALA A 11 -5.29 -36.47 -24.46
C ALA A 11 -4.99 -34.99 -24.80
N ALA A 12 -5.93 -34.08 -24.60
CA ALA A 12 -5.72 -32.66 -24.86
C ALA A 12 -6.49 -31.84 -23.84
N VAL A 13 -5.81 -31.42 -22.77
CA VAL A 13 -6.01 -30.23 -21.91
C VAL A 13 -5.33 -30.60 -20.60
N LEU A 14 -4.08 -30.17 -20.43
CA LEU A 14 -3.41 -29.88 -19.13
C LEU A 14 -1.96 -29.39 -19.38
N LEU A 15 -1.79 -28.49 -20.37
CA LEU A 15 -0.58 -27.67 -20.53
C LEU A 15 -0.92 -26.21 -20.22
N ALA A 16 -1.44 -25.96 -19.02
CA ALA A 16 -1.75 -24.62 -18.55
C ALA A 16 -1.74 -24.53 -17.01
N ALA A 17 -0.66 -24.95 -16.36
CA ALA A 17 -0.46 -24.70 -14.92
C ALA A 17 1.01 -24.84 -14.52
N SER A 18 1.90 -24.16 -15.24
CA SER A 18 3.29 -23.97 -14.78
C SER A 18 3.68 -22.52 -14.98
N ALA A 19 2.94 -21.63 -14.32
CA ALA A 19 3.46 -20.32 -13.94
C ALA A 19 3.90 -20.46 -12.48
N ILE A 20 5.19 -20.71 -12.29
CA ILE A 20 5.88 -20.43 -11.04
C ILE A 20 5.67 -18.94 -10.81
N ALA A 21 4.68 -18.58 -9.98
CA ALA A 21 4.46 -17.21 -9.52
C ALA A 21 5.57 -16.89 -8.51
N GLY A 22 6.77 -16.70 -9.04
CA GLY A 22 7.82 -15.96 -8.37
C GLY A 22 7.31 -14.54 -8.15
N SER A 23 7.32 -14.14 -6.89
CA SER A 23 7.37 -12.77 -6.42
C SER A 23 7.98 -11.82 -7.45
N MET A 24 7.14 -10.98 -8.05
CA MET A 24 7.56 -9.68 -8.56
C MET A 24 6.57 -8.61 -8.08
N PRO A 25 7.04 -7.49 -7.50
CA PRO A 25 6.19 -6.39 -7.10
C PRO A 25 5.57 -5.75 -8.35
N MET A 26 4.25 -5.56 -8.35
CA MET A 26 3.54 -4.80 -9.38
C MET A 26 3.90 -3.31 -9.28
N THR A 27 5.04 -2.93 -9.83
CA THR A 27 5.35 -1.54 -10.19
C THR A 27 5.13 -1.36 -11.69
N ALA A 28 3.86 -1.23 -12.09
CA ALA A 28 3.51 -0.82 -13.47
C ALA A 28 2.07 -0.26 -13.54
N PHE A 29 1.78 0.80 -12.78
CA PHE A 29 0.73 1.76 -13.17
C PHE A 29 1.41 3.10 -13.44
N ALA A 30 2.06 3.19 -14.60
CA ALA A 30 2.40 4.46 -15.21
C ALA A 30 2.62 4.24 -16.72
N THR A 31 1.99 5.09 -17.51
CA THR A 31 2.14 5.27 -18.97
C THR A 31 1.35 4.33 -19.90
N LEU A 32 0.08 4.70 -20.15
CA LEU A 32 -0.52 4.55 -21.48
C LEU A 32 -1.29 5.82 -21.82
N ALA A 33 -0.57 6.78 -22.39
CA ALA A 33 -1.14 7.83 -23.23
C ALA A 33 -0.35 7.90 -24.53
N SER A 34 -1.08 7.97 -25.66
CA SER A 34 -0.64 8.13 -27.06
C SER A 34 -0.13 6.81 -27.70
N LYS A 35 -0.68 6.27 -28.81
CA LYS A 35 -1.22 6.83 -30.08
C LYS A 35 -2.13 5.81 -30.84
N PRO A 36 -2.79 6.20 -31.96
CA PRO A 36 -4.00 5.55 -32.52
C PRO A 36 -3.71 4.51 -33.63
N ASP A 37 -4.77 3.74 -33.94
CA ASP A 37 -4.94 2.72 -34.99
C ASP A 37 -4.22 1.37 -34.79
N GLU A 38 -5.00 0.34 -34.45
CA GLU A 38 -5.22 -0.86 -35.28
C GLU A 38 -6.25 -1.79 -34.61
N ASN A 39 -7.29 -2.15 -35.37
CA ASN A 39 -8.40 -3.01 -34.98
C ASN A 39 -7.92 -4.42 -34.57
N TYR A 40 -7.79 -4.66 -33.26
CA TYR A 40 -7.99 -5.98 -32.67
C TYR A 40 -9.10 -5.85 -31.64
N ALA A 41 -10.30 -6.35 -31.98
CA ALA A 41 -11.37 -6.54 -31.01
C ALA A 41 -10.96 -7.69 -30.08
N VAL A 42 -10.18 -7.37 -29.05
CA VAL A 42 -10.07 -8.19 -27.85
C VAL A 42 -11.49 -8.21 -27.28
N ALA A 43 -12.08 -9.40 -27.18
CA ALA A 43 -13.35 -9.54 -26.48
C ALA A 43 -13.15 -9.01 -25.06
N GLU A 44 -13.70 -7.84 -24.79
CA GLU A 44 -13.68 -7.21 -23.48
C GLU A 44 -14.33 -8.20 -22.51
N PRO A 45 -13.63 -8.65 -21.45
CA PRO A 45 -14.27 -9.48 -20.45
C PRO A 45 -15.52 -8.73 -19.96
N PRO A 46 -16.66 -9.42 -19.76
CA PRO A 46 -17.91 -8.76 -19.37
C PRO A 46 -17.63 -7.84 -18.18
N ALA A 47 -18.02 -6.58 -18.30
CA ALA A 47 -17.84 -5.60 -17.25
C ALA A 47 -18.40 -6.19 -15.94
N PRO A 48 -17.61 -6.19 -14.84
CA PRO A 48 -18.04 -6.78 -13.58
C PRO A 48 -19.36 -6.14 -13.14
N ASP A 49 -20.36 -6.98 -12.86
CA ASP A 49 -21.65 -6.55 -12.35
C ASP A 49 -21.43 -5.88 -10.99
N ILE A 50 -21.50 -4.54 -10.99
CA ILE A 50 -21.19 -3.65 -9.86
C ILE A 50 -22.07 -3.96 -8.63
N THR A 51 -23.21 -4.64 -8.83
CA THR A 51 -24.14 -5.03 -7.76
C THR A 51 -23.87 -6.40 -7.15
N LYS A 52 -23.04 -7.24 -7.79
CA LYS A 52 -22.80 -8.62 -7.38
C LYS A 52 -21.62 -8.79 -6.42
N ASP A 53 -20.71 -7.82 -6.37
CA ASP A 53 -19.46 -7.89 -5.60
C ASP A 53 -19.42 -6.96 -4.38
N ILE A 54 -20.48 -6.16 -4.16
CA ILE A 54 -20.67 -5.37 -2.94
C ILE A 54 -21.30 -6.28 -1.88
N SER A 55 -20.94 -6.09 -0.61
CA SER A 55 -21.54 -6.86 0.47
C SER A 55 -23.06 -6.69 0.52
N PRO A 56 -23.82 -7.74 0.90
CA PRO A 56 -25.28 -7.64 1.02
C PRO A 56 -25.71 -6.51 1.95
N GLU A 57 -26.93 -5.98 1.78
CA GLU A 57 -27.43 -4.86 2.60
C GLU A 57 -27.40 -5.14 4.12
N PHE A 58 -27.50 -6.41 4.55
CA PHE A 58 -27.44 -6.78 5.96
C PHE A 58 -26.01 -6.87 6.53
N ALA A 59 -24.96 -6.74 5.71
CA ALA A 59 -23.58 -6.81 6.17
C ALA A 59 -23.20 -5.65 7.09
N TYR A 60 -23.86 -4.51 6.92
CA TYR A 60 -23.74 -3.32 7.76
C TYR A 60 -25.12 -2.81 8.18
N SER A 61 -25.17 -1.95 9.21
CA SER A 61 -26.40 -1.22 9.53
C SER A 61 -26.76 -0.25 8.40
N ALA A 62 -28.04 0.12 8.30
CA ALA A 62 -28.49 1.10 7.31
C ALA A 62 -27.74 2.44 7.44
N ASP A 63 -27.48 2.89 8.68
CA ASP A 63 -26.73 4.13 8.94
C ASP A 63 -25.27 4.02 8.48
N LYS A 64 -24.63 2.86 8.66
CA LYS A 64 -23.26 2.63 8.20
C LYS A 64 -23.19 2.57 6.68
N TRP A 65 -24.18 1.96 6.01
CA TRP A 65 -24.27 2.04 4.56
C TRP A 65 -24.49 3.46 4.04
N ALA A 66 -25.29 4.25 4.76
CA ALA A 66 -25.52 5.64 4.42
C ALA A 66 -24.23 6.46 4.52
N SER A 67 -23.38 6.22 5.54
CA SER A 67 -22.07 6.88 5.64
C SER A 67 -21.14 6.44 4.49
N LEU A 68 -21.02 5.14 4.22
CA LEU A 68 -20.15 4.63 3.13
C LEU A 68 -20.60 5.02 1.71
N ARG A 69 -21.78 5.62 1.55
CA ARG A 69 -22.35 6.03 0.27
C ARG A 69 -22.59 7.53 0.22
N ASP A 70 -22.24 8.26 1.27
CA ASP A 70 -22.26 9.71 1.23
C ASP A 70 -21.07 10.24 0.41
N ASN A 71 -20.98 11.56 0.29
CA ASN A 71 -19.86 12.21 -0.40
C ASN A 71 -18.88 12.82 0.61
N VAL A 72 -18.68 12.15 1.73
CA VAL A 72 -17.75 12.49 2.81
C VAL A 72 -16.77 11.33 2.94
N MET A 73 -15.50 11.66 3.21
CA MET A 73 -14.46 10.67 3.43
C MET A 73 -13.90 10.86 4.83
N GLU A 74 -14.13 9.88 5.69
CA GLU A 74 -13.67 9.89 7.08
C GLU A 74 -12.53 8.90 7.32
N TYR A 75 -11.60 9.26 8.20
CA TYR A 75 -10.45 8.40 8.50
C TYR A 75 -10.86 7.04 9.09
N GLY A 76 -11.94 7.00 9.88
CA GLY A 76 -12.41 5.80 10.56
C GLY A 76 -13.11 4.78 9.67
N GLU A 77 -13.52 5.16 8.46
CA GLU A 77 -14.22 4.27 7.51
C GLU A 77 -13.34 3.77 6.37
N LEU A 78 -12.07 4.21 6.30
CA LEU A 78 -11.14 3.80 5.23
C LEU A 78 -11.07 2.28 5.06
N ALA A 79 -11.12 1.52 6.16
CA ALA A 79 -11.12 0.06 6.10
C ALA A 79 -12.35 -0.49 5.38
N ASP A 80 -13.54 0.04 5.69
CA ASP A 80 -14.80 -0.39 5.09
C ASP A 80 -14.91 0.04 3.63
N LEU A 81 -14.45 1.27 3.30
CA LEU A 81 -14.40 1.76 1.92
C LEU A 81 -13.48 0.89 1.05
N ILE A 82 -12.31 0.50 1.57
CA ILE A 82 -11.41 -0.45 0.89
C ILE A 82 -12.09 -1.80 0.73
N HIS A 83 -12.72 -2.32 1.79
CA HIS A 83 -13.38 -3.61 1.77
C HIS A 83 -14.45 -3.69 0.68
N GLU A 84 -15.28 -2.66 0.56
CA GLU A 84 -16.44 -2.64 -0.32
C GLU A 84 -16.13 -2.19 -1.74
N TYR A 85 -15.27 -1.18 -1.92
CA TYR A 85 -15.13 -0.52 -3.21
C TYR A 85 -13.77 -0.68 -3.88
N ASN A 86 -12.73 -1.12 -3.16
CA ASN A 86 -11.43 -1.28 -3.79
C ASN A 86 -11.46 -2.42 -4.85
N PRO A 87 -11.04 -2.16 -6.10
CA PRO A 87 -11.15 -3.14 -7.18
C PRO A 87 -10.31 -4.40 -6.94
N THR A 88 -9.15 -4.28 -6.29
CA THR A 88 -8.28 -5.42 -5.96
C THR A 88 -8.95 -6.30 -4.91
N VAL A 89 -9.53 -5.71 -3.87
CA VAL A 89 -10.21 -6.46 -2.79
C VAL A 89 -11.44 -7.19 -3.34
N ARG A 90 -12.23 -6.54 -4.18
CA ARG A 90 -13.38 -7.17 -4.86
C ARG A 90 -12.96 -8.35 -5.74
N SER A 91 -11.91 -8.16 -6.55
CA SER A 91 -11.35 -9.23 -7.39
C SER A 91 -10.86 -10.42 -6.56
N ASN A 92 -10.15 -10.15 -5.47
CA ASN A 92 -9.67 -11.16 -4.54
C ASN A 92 -10.82 -11.95 -3.89
N ARG A 93 -11.89 -11.27 -3.48
CA ARG A 93 -13.09 -11.89 -2.90
C ARG A 93 -13.79 -12.83 -3.88
N SER A 94 -13.96 -12.37 -5.13
CA SER A 94 -14.52 -13.18 -6.21
C SER A 94 -13.67 -14.44 -6.46
N THR A 95 -12.36 -14.27 -6.60
CA THR A 95 -11.41 -15.37 -6.78
C THR A 95 -11.44 -16.36 -5.62
N LEU A 96 -11.49 -15.88 -4.38
CA LEU A 96 -11.58 -16.73 -3.18
C LEU A 96 -12.87 -17.57 -3.17
N SER A 97 -13.99 -17.00 -3.63
CA SER A 97 -15.25 -17.74 -3.73
C SER A 97 -15.17 -18.92 -4.71
N ASP A 98 -14.36 -18.81 -5.76
CA ASP A 98 -14.13 -19.90 -6.70
C ASP A 98 -13.13 -20.93 -6.16
N GLN A 99 -12.06 -20.47 -5.50
CA GLN A 99 -11.09 -21.35 -4.84
C GLN A 99 -11.72 -22.21 -3.75
N LYS A 100 -12.70 -21.69 -2.99
CA LYS A 100 -13.45 -22.47 -1.98
C LYS A 100 -14.26 -23.63 -2.56
N LYS A 101 -14.53 -23.64 -3.87
CA LYS A 101 -15.23 -24.74 -4.56
C LYS A 101 -14.26 -25.85 -4.99
N GLN A 102 -12.95 -25.59 -4.92
CA GLN A 102 -11.91 -26.54 -5.27
C GLN A 102 -11.39 -27.22 -3.99
N ASN A 103 -11.11 -28.51 -4.07
CA ASN A 103 -10.52 -29.27 -2.97
C ASN A 103 -9.08 -29.62 -3.32
N LEU A 104 -8.13 -29.10 -2.52
CA LEU A 104 -6.70 -29.33 -2.70
C LEU A 104 -6.36 -30.82 -2.69
N THR A 105 -7.01 -31.60 -1.82
CA THR A 105 -6.79 -33.05 -1.74
C THR A 105 -7.17 -33.73 -3.05
N ASP A 106 -8.34 -33.42 -3.60
CA ASP A 106 -8.83 -34.02 -4.85
C ASP A 106 -7.91 -33.67 -6.04
N ILE A 107 -7.42 -32.43 -6.10
CA ILE A 107 -6.47 -32.00 -7.14
C ILE A 107 -5.15 -32.76 -7.00
N ASN A 108 -4.62 -32.89 -5.79
CA ASN A 108 -3.35 -33.59 -5.55
C ASN A 108 -3.47 -35.10 -5.77
N GLU A 109 -4.60 -35.70 -5.44
CA GLU A 109 -4.89 -37.10 -5.74
C GLU A 109 -4.95 -37.33 -7.25
N GLN A 110 -5.64 -36.47 -8.00
CA GLN A 110 -5.68 -36.57 -9.47
C GLN A 110 -4.28 -36.45 -10.10
N LEU A 111 -3.45 -35.51 -9.63
CA LEU A 111 -2.07 -35.36 -10.12
C LEU A 111 -1.21 -36.58 -9.82
N LEU A 112 -1.41 -37.21 -8.66
CA LEU A 112 -0.69 -38.43 -8.28
C LEU A 112 -1.20 -39.66 -9.03
N ASP A 113 -2.50 -39.75 -9.32
CA ASP A 113 -3.06 -40.81 -10.15
C ASP A 113 -2.58 -40.68 -11.60
N ASP A 114 -2.55 -39.47 -12.17
CA ASP A 114 -1.97 -39.22 -13.50
C ASP A 114 -0.47 -39.57 -13.52
N ALA A 115 0.28 -39.29 -12.43
CA ALA A 115 1.68 -39.68 -12.31
C ALA A 115 1.85 -41.21 -12.25
N ARG A 116 0.99 -41.92 -11.52
CA ARG A 116 0.98 -43.39 -11.44
C ARG A 116 0.69 -44.02 -12.80
N ASP A 117 -0.28 -43.50 -13.54
CA ASP A 117 -0.60 -43.96 -14.89
C ASP A 117 0.62 -43.82 -15.82
N LEU A 118 1.37 -42.72 -15.73
CA LEU A 118 2.60 -42.52 -16.52
C LEU A 118 3.73 -43.49 -16.11
N TRP A 119 3.89 -43.79 -14.81
CA TRP A 119 4.88 -44.77 -14.36
C TRP A 119 4.49 -46.20 -14.76
N ASP A 120 3.21 -46.56 -14.69
CA ASP A 120 2.71 -47.85 -15.15
C ASP A 120 2.89 -47.98 -16.67
N ASP A 121 2.60 -46.93 -17.45
CA ASP A 121 2.87 -46.91 -18.89
C ASP A 121 4.37 -46.99 -19.22
N ALA A 122 5.22 -46.32 -18.44
CA ALA A 122 6.68 -46.41 -18.56
C ALA A 122 7.16 -47.85 -18.32
N SER A 123 6.66 -48.50 -17.27
CA SER A 123 7.00 -49.88 -16.91
C SER A 123 6.51 -50.90 -17.93
N ASN A 124 5.37 -50.64 -18.57
CA ASN A 124 4.79 -51.49 -19.61
C ASN A 124 5.33 -51.21 -21.03
N THR A 125 6.15 -50.18 -21.21
CA THR A 125 6.76 -49.84 -22.51
C THR A 125 7.84 -50.87 -22.88
N ASP A 126 7.81 -51.38 -24.12
CA ASP A 126 8.83 -52.30 -24.63
C ASP A 126 10.20 -51.59 -24.72
N THR A 127 11.14 -52.00 -23.88
CA THR A 127 12.49 -51.41 -23.76
C THR A 127 13.57 -52.18 -24.51
N ASP A 128 13.21 -53.13 -25.39
CA ASP A 128 14.17 -53.88 -26.22
C ASP A 128 14.80 -53.00 -27.31
N SER A 129 14.13 -51.91 -27.69
CA SER A 129 14.65 -50.93 -28.65
C SER A 129 15.12 -49.64 -27.97
N TYR A 130 16.07 -48.95 -28.60
CA TYR A 130 16.52 -47.61 -28.16
C TYR A 130 15.35 -46.62 -28.03
N ASN A 131 14.43 -46.63 -28.99
CA ASN A 131 13.25 -45.75 -28.98
C ASN A 131 12.33 -46.07 -27.80
N GLY A 132 12.14 -47.35 -27.47
CA GLY A 132 11.35 -47.78 -26.33
C GLY A 132 11.94 -47.37 -24.98
N ARG A 133 13.28 -47.47 -24.82
CA ARG A 133 13.98 -46.95 -23.63
C ARG A 133 13.85 -45.44 -23.49
N MET A 134 13.94 -44.71 -24.59
CA MET A 134 13.77 -43.25 -24.59
C MET A 134 12.33 -42.89 -24.20
N GLN A 135 11.33 -43.62 -24.70
CA GLN A 135 9.93 -43.39 -24.39
C GLN A 135 9.62 -43.69 -22.91
N ALA A 136 10.09 -44.81 -22.36
CA ALA A 136 9.94 -45.12 -20.94
C ALA A 136 10.57 -44.04 -20.05
N ALA A 137 11.79 -43.59 -20.38
CA ALA A 137 12.47 -42.52 -19.63
C ALA A 137 11.73 -41.17 -19.69
N GLN A 138 11.08 -40.85 -20.82
CA GLN A 138 10.26 -39.63 -20.95
C GLN A 138 8.99 -39.71 -20.10
N LEU A 139 8.33 -40.87 -20.07
CA LEU A 139 7.15 -41.12 -19.24
C LEU A 139 7.51 -41.07 -17.74
N ASP A 140 8.62 -41.69 -17.34
CA ASP A 140 9.14 -41.61 -15.97
C ASP A 140 9.44 -40.17 -15.55
N PHE A 141 10.08 -39.39 -16.44
CA PHE A 141 10.35 -37.98 -16.19
C PHE A 141 9.04 -37.18 -16.04
N ALA A 142 8.06 -37.43 -16.89
CA ALA A 142 6.75 -36.77 -16.82
C ALA A 142 5.99 -37.13 -15.53
N GLY A 143 5.97 -38.42 -15.14
CA GLY A 143 5.37 -38.88 -13.88
C GLY A 143 6.06 -38.27 -12.67
N ASN A 144 7.40 -38.26 -12.64
CA ASN A 144 8.18 -37.59 -11.60
C ASN A 144 7.90 -36.08 -11.53
N SER A 145 7.71 -35.43 -12.69
CA SER A 145 7.35 -34.01 -12.76
C SER A 145 5.94 -33.76 -12.20
N LEU A 146 4.96 -34.60 -12.53
CA LEU A 146 3.59 -34.48 -12.00
C LEU A 146 3.55 -34.73 -10.49
N ALA A 147 4.25 -35.75 -10.00
CA ALA A 147 4.38 -36.02 -8.57
C ALA A 147 5.01 -34.83 -7.84
N LYS A 148 6.06 -34.23 -8.42
CA LYS A 148 6.67 -33.01 -7.88
C LYS A 148 5.72 -31.82 -7.88
N VAL A 149 4.89 -31.67 -8.92
CA VAL A 149 3.87 -30.62 -8.97
C VAL A 149 2.80 -30.83 -7.89
N ALA A 150 2.36 -32.07 -7.67
CA ALA A 150 1.44 -32.41 -6.59
C ALA A 150 2.02 -32.07 -5.21
N ASP A 151 3.29 -32.39 -4.98
CA ASP A 151 3.99 -32.05 -3.73
C ASP A 151 4.17 -30.53 -3.53
N GLN A 152 4.28 -29.78 -4.62
CA GLN A 152 4.41 -28.32 -4.61
C GLN A 152 3.06 -27.59 -4.61
N ASN A 153 1.95 -28.32 -4.79
CA ASN A 153 0.61 -27.78 -4.76
C ASN A 153 0.05 -27.83 -3.34
N TYR A 154 0.40 -26.80 -2.55
CA TYR A 154 0.03 -26.64 -1.14
C TYR A 154 -0.98 -25.51 -0.89
N MET A 155 -1.28 -24.70 -1.90
CA MET A 155 -2.15 -23.52 -1.77
C MET A 155 -3.61 -23.95 -1.67
N ASP A 156 -4.21 -23.79 -0.49
CA ASP A 156 -5.64 -23.97 -0.30
C ASP A 156 -6.38 -22.64 -0.19
N ALA A 157 -7.71 -22.71 -0.09
CA ALA A 157 -8.57 -21.54 0.04
C ALA A 157 -8.26 -20.68 1.28
N ASP A 158 -7.80 -21.27 2.38
CA ASP A 158 -7.44 -20.52 3.60
C ASP A 158 -6.13 -19.74 3.41
N MET A 159 -5.16 -20.31 2.70
CA MET A 159 -3.92 -19.63 2.33
C MET A 159 -4.20 -18.46 1.38
N TYR A 160 -5.07 -18.64 0.38
CA TYR A 160 -5.52 -17.52 -0.47
C TYR A 160 -6.19 -16.43 0.36
N LYS A 161 -7.07 -16.80 1.30
CA LYS A 161 -7.71 -15.84 2.21
C LYS A 161 -6.69 -15.06 3.02
N ILE A 162 -5.68 -15.70 3.61
CA ILE A 162 -4.63 -15.03 4.38
C ILE A 162 -3.90 -13.99 3.52
N THR A 163 -3.50 -14.35 2.29
CA THR A 163 -2.85 -13.42 1.36
C THR A 163 -3.75 -12.25 0.97
N TYR A 164 -5.04 -12.49 0.76
CA TYR A 164 -5.99 -11.44 0.40
C TYR A 164 -6.31 -10.51 1.57
N ASP A 165 -6.50 -11.05 2.78
CA ASP A 165 -6.68 -10.27 4.00
C ASP A 165 -5.42 -9.39 4.27
N GLN A 166 -4.22 -9.92 4.03
CA GLN A 166 -2.97 -9.15 4.12
C GLN A 166 -2.91 -8.03 3.07
N THR A 167 -3.34 -8.32 1.83
CA THR A 167 -3.40 -7.33 0.74
C THR A 167 -4.38 -6.21 1.10
N GLU A 168 -5.56 -6.55 1.60
CA GLU A 168 -6.58 -5.61 2.05
C GLU A 168 -6.04 -4.74 3.20
N ALA A 169 -5.46 -5.33 4.24
CA ALA A 169 -4.85 -4.59 5.35
C ALA A 169 -3.77 -3.60 4.88
N ASN A 170 -2.93 -4.00 3.92
CA ASN A 170 -1.94 -3.10 3.32
C ASN A 170 -2.58 -1.94 2.54
N LEU A 171 -3.69 -2.19 1.84
CA LEU A 171 -4.43 -1.15 1.12
C LEU A 171 -5.09 -0.16 2.10
N VAL A 172 -5.62 -0.62 3.23
CA VAL A 172 -6.14 0.26 4.28
C VAL A 172 -5.04 1.15 4.84
N PHE A 173 -3.87 0.60 5.17
CA PHE A 173 -2.76 1.41 5.66
C PHE A 173 -2.24 2.40 4.60
N GLN A 174 -2.21 2.01 3.33
CA GLN A 174 -1.91 2.94 2.23
C GLN A 174 -2.94 4.07 2.11
N ALA A 175 -4.22 3.81 2.36
CA ALA A 175 -5.27 4.83 2.41
C ALA A 175 -5.03 5.84 3.52
N GLN A 176 -4.69 5.36 4.71
CA GLN A 176 -4.35 6.20 5.84
C GLN A 176 -3.14 7.11 5.53
N GLN A 177 -2.11 6.57 4.87
CA GLN A 177 -0.94 7.35 4.44
C GLN A 177 -1.28 8.40 3.36
N LEU A 178 -2.10 8.04 2.37
CA LEU A 178 -2.50 8.96 1.32
C LEU A 178 -3.37 10.10 1.86
N MET A 179 -4.30 9.81 2.77
CA MET A 179 -5.10 10.82 3.45
C MET A 179 -4.23 11.77 4.27
N ALA A 180 -3.22 11.25 4.99
CA ALA A 180 -2.27 12.08 5.73
C ALA A 180 -1.39 12.94 4.83
N THR A 181 -0.96 12.39 3.69
CA THR A 181 -0.20 13.14 2.69
C THR A 181 -1.06 14.24 2.07
N TYR A 182 -2.35 13.98 1.84
CA TYR A 182 -3.30 14.96 1.34
C TYR A 182 -3.49 16.11 2.34
N GLU A 183 -3.73 15.81 3.62
CA GLU A 183 -3.85 16.86 4.65
C GLU A 183 -2.53 17.65 4.80
N GLN A 184 -1.38 16.97 4.80
CA GLN A 184 -0.05 17.60 4.84
C GLN A 184 0.23 18.53 3.65
N SER A 185 -0.36 18.25 2.49
CA SER A 185 -0.20 19.09 1.31
C SER A 185 -0.74 20.51 1.53
N ALA A 186 -1.80 20.67 2.34
CA ALA A 186 -2.37 21.98 2.65
C ALA A 186 -1.39 22.84 3.48
N TYR A 187 -0.75 22.25 4.48
CA TYR A 187 0.30 22.93 5.28
C TYR A 187 1.53 23.26 4.43
N THR A 188 1.90 22.36 3.51
CA THR A 188 2.99 22.60 2.55
C THR A 188 2.68 23.80 1.65
N MET A 189 1.46 23.88 1.13
CA MET A 189 1.00 25.00 0.31
C MET A 189 0.96 26.31 1.11
N GLU A 190 0.52 26.29 2.36
CA GLU A 190 0.54 27.47 3.23
C GLU A 190 1.98 27.98 3.45
N ASN A 191 2.94 27.08 3.71
CA ASN A 191 4.36 27.42 3.87
C ASN A 191 4.98 27.98 2.59
N LEU A 192 4.65 27.42 1.42
CA LEU A 192 5.11 27.92 0.13
C LEU A 192 4.55 29.32 -0.16
N ASN A 193 3.27 29.56 0.14
CA ASN A 193 2.66 30.88 -0.02
C ASN A 193 3.27 31.93 0.93
N ALA A 194 3.54 31.56 2.19
CA ALA A 194 4.23 32.44 3.13
C ALA A 194 5.66 32.76 2.66
N SER A 195 6.37 31.75 2.12
CA SER A 195 7.70 31.93 1.54
C SER A 195 7.68 32.81 0.29
N ARG A 196 6.67 32.67 -0.56
CA ARG A 196 6.45 33.53 -1.73
C ARG A 196 6.24 34.98 -1.30
N ALA A 197 5.42 35.23 -0.29
CA ALA A 197 5.18 36.57 0.23
C ALA A 197 6.48 37.22 0.75
N LEU A 198 7.30 36.46 1.47
CA LEU A 198 8.62 36.92 1.91
C LEU A 198 9.58 37.21 0.75
N ALA A 199 9.64 36.33 -0.24
CA ALA A 199 10.48 36.52 -1.42
C ALA A 199 10.04 37.75 -2.24
N GLN A 200 8.74 37.97 -2.37
CA GLN A 200 8.17 39.13 -3.03
C GLN A 200 8.52 40.43 -2.29
N ALA A 201 8.36 40.47 -0.96
CA ALA A 201 8.76 41.62 -0.15
C ALA A 201 10.27 41.89 -0.24
N SER A 202 11.08 40.83 -0.32
CA SER A 202 12.54 40.92 -0.49
C SER A 202 12.92 41.50 -1.85
N TYR A 203 12.22 41.09 -2.91
CA TYR A 203 12.38 41.64 -4.26
C TYR A 203 12.04 43.13 -4.28
N GLU A 204 10.90 43.54 -3.74
CA GLU A 204 10.48 44.94 -3.68
C GLU A 204 11.47 45.81 -2.89
N ALA A 205 11.96 45.32 -1.75
CA ALA A 205 13.00 45.99 -0.98
C ALA A 205 14.31 46.13 -1.78
N THR A 206 14.68 45.12 -2.57
CA THR A 206 15.89 45.15 -3.42
C THR A 206 15.73 46.14 -4.58
N VAL A 207 14.55 46.22 -5.19
CA VAL A 207 14.22 47.23 -6.22
C VAL A 207 14.33 48.64 -5.65
N ALA A 208 13.82 48.87 -4.43
CA ALA A 208 13.92 50.15 -3.75
C ALA A 208 15.39 50.52 -3.44
N ARG A 209 16.19 49.56 -2.98
CA ARG A 209 17.64 49.76 -2.76
C ARG A 209 18.38 50.07 -4.04
N ARG A 210 18.08 49.41 -5.16
CA ARG A 210 18.67 49.72 -6.47
C ARG A 210 18.30 51.14 -6.91
N ASN A 211 17.04 51.57 -6.74
CA ASN A 211 16.63 52.96 -7.00
C ASN A 211 17.43 53.99 -6.17
N ALA A 212 17.82 53.62 -4.95
CA ALA A 212 18.66 54.44 -4.09
C ALA A 212 20.18 54.30 -4.37
N GLY A 213 20.58 53.53 -5.39
CA GLY A 213 21.99 53.26 -5.71
C GLY A 213 22.70 52.30 -4.75
N MET A 214 21.96 51.58 -3.91
CA MET A 214 22.45 50.69 -2.86
C MET A 214 22.38 49.18 -3.21
N ALA A 215 21.97 48.85 -4.43
CA ALA A 215 21.93 47.50 -4.97
C ALA A 215 22.12 47.54 -6.50
N THR A 216 22.55 46.42 -7.07
CA THR A 216 22.79 46.25 -8.50
C THR A 216 21.57 45.66 -9.21
N GLU A 217 21.56 45.72 -10.54
CA GLU A 217 20.55 45.02 -11.34
C GLU A 217 20.62 43.50 -11.15
N THR A 218 21.82 42.95 -10.96
CA THR A 218 22.02 41.54 -10.66
C THR A 218 21.29 41.14 -9.37
N ASP A 219 21.36 41.96 -8.32
CA ASP A 219 20.66 41.68 -7.06
C ASP A 219 19.14 41.62 -7.25
N VAL A 220 18.60 42.54 -8.06
CA VAL A 220 17.17 42.57 -8.41
C VAL A 220 16.78 41.31 -9.19
N LEU A 221 17.58 40.89 -10.17
CA LEU A 221 17.34 39.67 -10.94
C LEU A 221 17.43 38.41 -10.06
N THR A 222 18.37 38.34 -9.12
CA THR A 222 18.47 37.24 -8.15
C THR A 222 17.23 37.17 -7.26
N ALA A 223 16.76 38.31 -6.74
CA ALA A 223 15.55 38.35 -5.92
C ALA A 223 14.29 37.97 -6.72
N LEU A 224 14.17 38.42 -7.98
CA LEU A 224 13.08 38.01 -8.88
C LEU A 224 13.11 36.51 -9.16
N LYS A 225 14.30 35.95 -9.40
CA LYS A 225 14.47 34.52 -9.61
C LYS A 225 13.97 33.71 -8.41
N SER A 226 14.23 34.16 -7.18
CA SER A 226 13.73 33.50 -5.96
C SER A 226 12.19 33.41 -5.94
N VAL A 227 11.49 34.48 -6.33
CA VAL A 227 10.02 34.47 -6.45
C VAL A 227 9.57 33.45 -7.50
N GLN A 228 10.22 33.43 -8.67
CA GLN A 228 9.89 32.51 -9.77
C GLN A 228 10.15 31.04 -9.41
N ASP A 229 11.23 30.75 -8.69
CA ASP A 229 11.56 29.39 -8.25
C ASP A 229 10.53 28.88 -7.21
N ILE A 230 10.00 29.77 -6.34
CA ILE A 230 8.90 29.45 -5.42
C ILE A 230 7.58 29.26 -6.18
N ASP A 231 7.28 30.09 -7.18
CA ASP A 231 6.08 29.93 -8.03
C ASP A 231 6.07 28.58 -8.75
N ALA A 232 7.22 28.14 -9.26
CA ALA A 232 7.38 26.81 -9.85
C ALA A 232 7.16 25.70 -8.80
N SER A 233 7.64 25.89 -7.57
CA SER A 233 7.44 24.96 -6.46
C SER A 233 5.98 24.83 -6.05
N ILE A 234 5.23 25.95 -6.02
CA ILE A 234 3.78 25.98 -5.78
C ILE A 234 3.04 25.16 -6.84
N LEU A 235 3.33 25.38 -8.12
CA LEU A 235 2.69 24.62 -9.20
C LEU A 235 3.00 23.12 -9.12
N SER A 236 4.21 22.76 -8.71
CA SER A 236 4.61 21.35 -8.50
C SER A 236 3.86 20.72 -7.33
N ALA A 237 3.79 21.42 -6.19
CA ALA A 237 3.07 20.96 -5.00
C ALA A 237 1.58 20.77 -5.27
N GLN A 238 0.96 21.67 -6.04
CA GLN A 238 -0.44 21.55 -6.45
C GLN A 238 -0.68 20.29 -7.29
N LYS A 239 0.16 20.03 -8.31
CA LYS A 239 0.07 18.79 -9.10
C LYS A 239 0.26 17.54 -8.25
N SER A 240 1.17 17.58 -7.27
CA SER A 240 1.37 16.47 -6.34
C SER A 240 0.12 16.24 -5.48
N THR A 241 -0.51 17.31 -5.00
CA THR A 241 -1.76 17.26 -4.23
C THR A 241 -2.88 16.63 -5.04
N ASP A 242 -3.06 17.06 -6.29
CA ASP A 242 -4.07 16.52 -7.21
C ASP A 242 -3.85 15.01 -7.45
N ASN A 243 -2.60 14.58 -7.59
CA ASN A 243 -2.27 13.16 -7.76
C ASN A 243 -2.57 12.33 -6.50
N VAL A 244 -2.22 12.83 -5.32
CA VAL A 244 -2.54 12.17 -4.05
C VAL A 244 -4.06 12.04 -3.88
N HIS A 245 -4.78 13.13 -4.14
CA HIS A 245 -6.24 13.16 -4.10
C HIS A 245 -6.88 12.14 -5.06
N ARG A 246 -6.43 12.12 -6.32
CA ARG A 246 -6.90 11.14 -7.33
C ARG A 246 -6.66 9.71 -6.91
N ASN A 247 -5.45 9.41 -6.43
CA ASN A 247 -5.10 8.07 -5.97
C ASN A 247 -5.96 7.64 -4.78
N LEU A 248 -6.18 8.54 -3.82
CA LEU A 248 -7.05 8.29 -2.67
C LEU A 248 -8.50 8.01 -3.11
N CYS A 249 -9.05 8.83 -4.00
CA CYS A 249 -10.39 8.62 -4.56
C CYS A 249 -10.54 7.27 -5.25
N MET A 250 -9.65 6.96 -6.20
CA MET A 250 -9.71 5.70 -6.96
C MET A 250 -9.56 4.47 -6.05
N MET A 251 -8.70 4.56 -5.03
CA MET A 251 -8.47 3.44 -4.12
C MET A 251 -9.68 3.15 -3.23
N LEU A 252 -10.46 4.18 -2.89
CA LEU A 252 -11.61 4.08 -1.99
C LEU A 252 -12.97 3.99 -2.71
N GLY A 253 -12.98 3.96 -4.05
CA GLY A 253 -14.19 3.72 -4.85
C GLY A 253 -14.80 4.95 -5.53
N TRP A 254 -14.27 6.14 -5.30
CA TRP A 254 -14.69 7.35 -6.01
C TRP A 254 -14.06 7.38 -7.42
N GLY A 255 -14.74 8.05 -8.35
CA GLY A 255 -14.15 8.38 -9.64
C GLY A 255 -12.95 9.33 -9.47
N ALA A 256 -11.98 9.27 -10.37
CA ALA A 256 -10.72 10.03 -10.26
C ALA A 256 -10.92 11.55 -10.11
N ASP A 257 -11.92 12.12 -10.79
CA ASP A 257 -12.23 13.56 -10.74
C ASP A 257 -13.36 13.91 -9.76
N SER A 258 -13.77 12.97 -8.90
CA SER A 258 -14.75 13.24 -7.84
C SER A 258 -14.20 14.24 -6.84
N GLN A 259 -15.06 14.89 -6.05
CA GLN A 259 -14.64 15.84 -5.02
C GLN A 259 -15.40 15.54 -3.71
N PRO A 260 -15.05 14.45 -3.01
CA PRO A 260 -15.62 14.17 -1.70
C PRO A 260 -15.14 15.20 -0.66
N GLU A 261 -15.96 15.45 0.35
CA GLU A 261 -15.52 16.19 1.55
C GLU A 261 -14.57 15.31 2.36
N ILE A 262 -13.27 15.56 2.26
CA ILE A 262 -12.26 14.81 3.04
C ILE A 262 -12.16 15.44 4.44
N ARG A 263 -12.55 14.68 5.47
CA ARG A 263 -12.45 15.10 6.87
C ARG A 263 -11.00 15.11 7.34
N SER A 264 -10.71 15.92 8.36
CA SER A 264 -9.39 15.91 9.01
C SER A 264 -9.11 14.58 9.69
N ILE A 265 -7.83 14.22 9.74
CA ILE A 265 -7.36 13.05 10.45
C ILE A 265 -7.47 13.28 11.95
N PRO A 266 -7.87 12.25 12.74
CA PRO A 266 -7.90 12.36 14.19
C PRO A 266 -6.53 12.74 14.76
N ALA A 267 -6.52 13.66 15.72
CA ALA A 267 -5.30 13.98 16.45
C ALA A 267 -4.78 12.74 17.21
N PRO A 268 -3.45 12.59 17.37
CA PRO A 268 -2.88 11.46 18.10
C PRO A 268 -3.29 11.51 19.57
N ASP A 269 -3.83 10.41 20.09
CA ASP A 269 -4.09 10.26 21.52
C ASP A 269 -2.82 9.84 22.25
N LEU A 270 -2.17 10.82 22.89
CA LEU A 270 -0.90 10.62 23.60
C LEU A 270 -1.00 9.58 24.74
N ASN A 271 -2.19 9.33 25.28
CA ASN A 271 -2.38 8.32 26.33
C ASN A 271 -2.15 6.89 25.81
N ARG A 272 -2.40 6.64 24.51
CA ARG A 272 -2.15 5.33 23.88
C ARG A 272 -0.68 4.95 23.89
N ILE A 273 0.23 5.93 23.81
CA ILE A 273 1.68 5.67 23.79
C ILE A 273 2.12 4.96 25.07
N ALA A 274 1.56 5.35 26.22
CA ALA A 274 1.87 4.72 27.51
C ALA A 274 1.38 3.27 27.62
N ALA A 275 0.38 2.89 26.83
CA ALA A 275 -0.16 1.53 26.78
C ALA A 275 0.57 0.62 25.77
N MET A 276 1.34 1.18 24.83
CA MET A 276 2.11 0.41 23.86
C MET A 276 3.27 -0.30 24.55
N ASN A 277 3.33 -1.63 24.39
CA ASN A 277 4.36 -2.44 25.02
C ASN A 277 4.78 -3.58 24.09
N PRO A 278 5.92 -3.45 23.36
CA PRO A 278 6.39 -4.46 22.43
C PRO A 278 6.54 -5.88 23.02
N GLU A 279 6.84 -5.99 24.32
CA GLU A 279 6.99 -7.29 24.98
C GLU A 279 5.63 -7.94 25.26
N ALA A 280 4.68 -7.16 25.79
CA ALA A 280 3.33 -7.64 26.08
C ALA A 280 2.52 -7.90 24.79
N ASP A 281 2.76 -7.10 23.76
CA ASP A 281 2.06 -7.17 22.48
C ASP A 281 2.63 -8.24 21.53
N ARG A 282 3.80 -8.80 21.85
CA ARG A 282 4.53 -9.76 21.00
C ARG A 282 3.70 -10.98 20.64
N GLU A 283 3.10 -11.62 21.65
CA GLU A 283 2.36 -12.88 21.46
C GLU A 283 1.15 -12.66 20.55
N GLN A 284 0.40 -11.58 20.79
CA GLN A 284 -0.74 -11.20 19.96
C GLN A 284 -0.30 -10.88 18.53
N ALA A 285 0.76 -10.10 18.33
CA ALA A 285 1.25 -9.73 17.00
C ALA A 285 1.71 -10.95 16.21
N VAL A 286 2.47 -11.86 16.83
CA VAL A 286 2.90 -13.11 16.19
C VAL A 286 1.69 -13.98 15.82
N ALA A 287 0.73 -14.15 16.74
CA ALA A 287 -0.47 -14.95 16.48
C ALA A 287 -1.34 -14.36 15.38
N ASN A 288 -1.36 -13.03 15.22
CA ASN A 288 -2.15 -12.36 14.20
C ASN A 288 -1.45 -12.28 12.84
N ASN A 289 -0.12 -12.38 12.80
CA ASN A 289 0.69 -12.11 11.63
C ASN A 289 0.33 -12.98 10.42
N TYR A 290 0.18 -12.33 9.26
CA TYR A 290 -0.22 -13.02 8.03
C TYR A 290 0.86 -13.99 7.53
N ASP A 291 2.14 -13.62 7.61
CA ASP A 291 3.25 -14.49 7.16
C ASP A 291 3.39 -15.72 8.08
N VAL A 292 3.22 -15.54 9.40
CA VAL A 292 3.20 -16.63 10.37
C VAL A 292 2.04 -17.59 10.08
N LYS A 293 0.81 -17.08 10.00
CA LYS A 293 -0.38 -17.89 9.68
C LYS A 293 -0.24 -18.62 8.34
N TYR A 294 0.29 -17.94 7.33
CA TYR A 294 0.51 -18.51 6.00
C TYR A 294 1.48 -19.69 6.06
N ASN A 295 2.63 -19.52 6.73
CA ASN A 295 3.63 -20.59 6.83
C ASN A 295 3.15 -21.76 7.71
N GLU A 296 2.42 -21.48 8.79
CA GLU A 296 1.79 -22.52 9.62
C GLU A 296 0.79 -23.35 8.80
N ARG A 297 -0.04 -22.70 7.98
CA ARG A 297 -0.97 -23.40 7.10
C ARG A 297 -0.26 -24.17 5.99
N LYS A 298 0.79 -23.58 5.41
CA LYS A 298 1.64 -24.23 4.41
C LYS A 298 2.24 -25.53 4.95
N ILE A 299 2.75 -25.53 6.18
CA ILE A 299 3.31 -26.74 6.83
C ILE A 299 2.24 -27.83 6.96
N GLN A 300 0.99 -27.48 7.28
CA GLN A 300 -0.10 -28.45 7.38
C GLN A 300 -0.45 -29.09 6.02
N ASN A 301 -0.23 -28.37 4.92
CA ASN A 301 -0.55 -28.83 3.57
C ASN A 301 0.59 -29.57 2.86
N LEU A 302 1.84 -29.37 3.31
CA LEU A 302 3.02 -30.02 2.73
C LEU A 302 3.13 -31.50 3.12
N ARG A 303 3.63 -32.32 2.19
CA ARG A 303 3.90 -33.76 2.41
C ARG A 303 5.39 -34.10 2.47
N SER A 304 6.24 -33.29 1.85
CA SER A 304 7.69 -33.48 1.82
C SER A 304 8.36 -32.99 3.10
N GLU A 305 9.13 -33.85 3.77
CA GLU A 305 9.88 -33.52 5.00
C GLU A 305 10.88 -32.37 4.79
N ASP A 306 11.58 -32.36 3.65
CA ASP A 306 12.55 -31.30 3.32
C ASP A 306 11.86 -29.93 3.18
N LEU A 307 10.69 -29.89 2.52
CA LEU A 307 9.91 -28.66 2.37
C LEU A 307 9.33 -28.19 3.71
N ILE A 308 8.91 -29.12 4.58
CA ILE A 308 8.45 -28.82 5.93
C ILE A 308 9.60 -28.23 6.76
N ALA A 309 10.79 -28.82 6.72
CA ALA A 309 11.96 -28.32 7.44
C ALA A 309 12.35 -26.90 6.97
N SER A 310 12.39 -26.66 5.66
CA SER A 310 12.66 -25.33 5.09
C SER A 310 11.59 -24.30 5.47
N THR A 311 10.31 -24.69 5.44
CA THR A 311 9.20 -23.79 5.81
C THR A 311 9.20 -23.47 7.31
N ASN A 312 9.57 -24.42 8.18
CA ASN A 312 9.74 -24.17 9.62
C ASN A 312 10.83 -23.13 9.91
N ALA A 313 11.95 -23.17 9.19
CA ALA A 313 12.99 -22.15 9.32
C ALA A 313 12.47 -20.76 8.90
N THR A 314 11.65 -20.70 7.85
CA THR A 314 11.01 -19.45 7.38
C THR A 314 9.98 -18.93 8.39
N LEU A 315 9.20 -19.83 9.00
CA LEU A 315 8.24 -19.50 10.05
C LEU A 315 8.94 -18.87 11.27
N GLU A 316 10.07 -19.43 11.69
CA GLU A 316 10.83 -18.88 12.81
C GLU A 316 11.43 -17.50 12.49
N ASP A 317 11.93 -17.30 11.28
CA ASP A 317 12.38 -15.98 10.81
C ASP A 317 11.22 -14.97 10.78
N ALA A 318 10.05 -15.37 10.30
CA ALA A 318 8.84 -14.53 10.31
C ALA A 318 8.45 -14.10 11.73
N ARG A 319 8.46 -15.03 12.70
CA ARG A 319 8.18 -14.71 14.12
C ARG A 319 9.17 -13.69 14.70
N ASN A 320 10.46 -13.86 14.40
CA ASN A 320 11.50 -12.93 14.85
C ASN A 320 11.36 -11.55 14.19
N LYS A 321 11.01 -11.49 12.91
CA LYS A 321 10.74 -10.23 12.18
C LYS A 321 9.58 -9.45 12.79
N VAL A 322 8.48 -10.09 13.15
CA VAL A 322 7.33 -9.42 13.79
C VAL A 322 7.75 -8.68 15.06
N TYR A 323 8.49 -9.36 15.92
CA TYR A 323 8.95 -8.76 17.19
C TYR A 323 9.94 -7.61 16.97
N ASN A 324 10.88 -7.76 16.05
CA ASN A 324 11.80 -6.68 15.68
C ASN A 324 11.06 -5.48 15.08
N SER A 325 10.03 -5.72 14.27
CA SER A 325 9.17 -4.68 13.70
C SER A 325 8.42 -3.92 14.80
N LEU A 326 7.83 -4.61 15.79
CA LEU A 326 7.18 -3.97 16.95
C LEU A 326 8.15 -3.06 17.72
N LYS A 327 9.36 -3.56 18.04
CA LYS A 327 10.37 -2.79 18.78
C LYS A 327 10.81 -1.55 18.02
N THR A 328 11.10 -1.72 16.73
CA THR A 328 11.54 -0.63 15.87
C THR A 328 10.45 0.42 15.73
N GLN A 329 9.21 -0.01 15.52
CA GLN A 329 8.09 0.88 15.36
C GLN A 329 7.73 1.61 16.66
N TYR A 330 7.84 0.96 17.83
CA TYR A 330 7.67 1.64 19.11
C TYR A 330 8.70 2.76 19.31
N ASN A 331 9.97 2.52 18.98
CA ASN A 331 10.98 3.59 19.02
C ASN A 331 10.64 4.72 18.03
N THR A 332 10.13 4.39 16.84
CA THR A 332 9.65 5.40 15.88
C THR A 332 8.49 6.23 16.43
N VAL A 333 7.58 5.64 17.22
CA VAL A 333 6.52 6.37 17.92
C VAL A 333 7.09 7.34 18.96
N LEU A 334 8.09 6.90 19.73
CA LEU A 334 8.76 7.76 20.71
C LEU A 334 9.51 8.92 20.03
N ASP A 335 10.23 8.65 18.95
CA ASP A 335 10.94 9.67 18.18
C ASP A 335 9.97 10.70 17.58
N ALA A 336 8.83 10.23 17.04
CA ALA A 336 7.79 11.11 16.50
C ALA A 336 7.13 11.98 17.60
N ARG A 337 6.95 11.43 18.80
CA ARG A 337 6.46 12.19 19.96
C ARG A 337 7.46 13.29 20.34
N ASP A 338 8.74 12.95 20.47
CA ASP A 338 9.77 13.90 20.86
C ASP A 338 9.94 15.01 19.80
N ALA A 339 9.81 14.66 18.51
CA ALA A 339 9.78 15.63 17.42
C ALA A 339 8.57 16.58 17.49
N LEU A 340 7.38 16.06 17.84
CA LEU A 340 6.18 16.89 18.06
C LEU A 340 6.36 17.82 19.26
N ASP A 341 6.96 17.36 20.35
CA ASP A 341 7.25 18.20 21.53
C ASP A 341 8.22 19.34 21.17
N ALA A 342 9.27 19.04 20.39
CA ALA A 342 10.20 20.04 19.89
C ALA A 342 9.51 21.07 18.97
N ALA A 343 8.63 20.62 18.07
CA ALA A 343 7.83 21.49 17.21
C ALA A 343 6.90 22.41 18.02
N ASN A 344 6.26 21.89 19.08
CA ASN A 344 5.41 22.67 19.99
C ASN A 344 6.21 23.77 20.70
N ILE A 345 7.41 23.47 21.20
CA ILE A 345 8.28 24.46 21.85
C ILE A 345 8.68 25.55 20.85
N LYS A 346 9.07 25.17 19.62
CA LYS A 346 9.41 26.12 18.56
C LYS A 346 8.22 27.01 18.20
N PHE A 347 7.02 26.45 18.09
CA PHE A 347 5.81 27.22 17.80
C PHE A 347 5.49 28.22 18.91
N GLN A 348 5.64 27.84 20.18
CA GLN A 348 5.48 28.77 21.30
C GLN A 348 6.50 29.93 21.24
N LEU A 349 7.76 29.64 20.94
CA LEU A 349 8.80 30.66 20.74
C LEU A 349 8.43 31.63 19.61
N GLU A 350 8.05 31.11 18.44
CA GLU A 350 7.69 31.96 17.30
C GLU A 350 6.40 32.73 17.52
N THR A 351 5.48 32.22 18.35
CA THR A 351 4.30 32.97 18.80
C THR A 351 4.70 34.21 19.59
N VAL A 352 5.64 34.08 20.53
CA VAL A 352 6.16 35.21 21.31
C VAL A 352 6.91 36.19 20.42
N ASN A 353 7.77 35.70 19.52
CA ASN A 353 8.51 36.54 18.56
C ASN A 353 7.57 37.31 17.64
N MET A 354 6.50 36.67 17.14
CA MET A 354 5.49 37.30 16.29
C MET A 354 4.71 38.41 17.01
N ASN A 355 4.35 38.19 18.27
CA ASN A 355 3.72 39.23 19.10
C ASN A 355 4.65 40.43 19.30
N ALA A 356 5.93 40.18 19.58
CA ALA A 356 6.93 41.23 19.75
C ALA A 356 7.19 42.00 18.44
N ALA A 357 7.29 41.30 17.31
CA ALA A 357 7.44 41.92 15.99
C ALA A 357 6.22 42.78 15.64
N SER A 358 5.01 42.29 15.89
CA SER A 358 3.77 43.04 15.65
C SER A 358 3.71 44.34 16.48
N ALA A 359 4.10 44.29 17.75
CA ALA A 359 4.19 45.48 18.60
C ALA A 359 5.23 46.49 18.09
N LYS A 360 6.41 46.01 17.67
CA LYS A 360 7.45 46.86 17.08
C LYS A 360 6.98 47.50 15.77
N ALA A 361 6.29 46.74 14.92
CA ALA A 361 5.76 47.24 13.64
C ALA A 361 4.74 48.36 13.86
N ALA A 362 3.83 48.21 14.85
CA ALA A 362 2.85 49.24 15.20
C ALA A 362 3.49 50.56 15.63
N THR A 363 4.69 50.50 16.23
CA THR A 363 5.47 51.68 16.63
C THR A 363 6.45 52.17 15.56
N GLY A 364 6.47 51.55 14.36
CA GLY A 364 7.41 51.88 13.28
C GLY A 364 8.87 51.46 13.55
N ASN A 365 9.10 50.60 14.53
CA ASN A 365 10.44 50.18 14.99
C ASN A 365 11.02 48.97 14.23
N ILE A 366 10.24 48.36 13.33
CA ILE A 366 10.74 47.37 12.36
C ILE A 366 10.17 47.66 10.97
N SER A 367 10.87 47.22 9.95
CA SER A 367 10.43 47.31 8.56
C SER A 367 9.30 46.32 8.25
N SER A 368 8.58 46.59 7.15
CA SER A 368 7.59 45.64 6.62
C SER A 368 8.21 44.29 6.28
N LEU A 369 9.43 44.29 5.74
CA LEU A 369 10.16 43.07 5.40
C LEU A 369 10.46 42.21 6.63
N GLU A 370 10.92 42.82 7.72
CA GLU A 370 11.18 42.12 8.99
C GLU A 370 9.89 41.53 9.58
N LEU A 371 8.76 42.22 9.47
CA LEU A 371 7.47 41.69 9.92
C LEU A 371 7.03 40.48 9.09
N VAL A 372 7.13 40.54 7.77
CA VAL A 372 6.79 39.41 6.88
C VAL A 372 7.72 38.22 7.12
N GLN A 373 9.01 38.46 7.42
CA GLN A 373 9.95 37.41 7.78
C GLN A 373 9.52 36.68 9.06
N GLN A 374 9.09 37.44 10.08
CA GLN A 374 8.58 36.85 11.32
C GLN A 374 7.25 36.11 11.13
N GLN A 375 6.35 36.63 10.28
CA GLN A 375 5.12 35.94 9.91
C GLN A 375 5.40 34.58 9.26
N ASN A 376 6.37 34.51 8.34
CA ASN A 376 6.75 33.25 7.71
C ASN A 376 7.31 32.24 8.72
N ALA A 377 8.17 32.69 9.65
CA ALA A 377 8.71 31.83 10.70
C ALA A 377 7.60 31.27 11.61
N TYR A 378 6.62 32.11 11.99
CA TYR A 378 5.44 31.70 12.75
C TYR A 378 4.58 30.68 12.01
N THR A 379 4.23 30.93 10.76
CA THR A 379 3.43 30.01 9.93
C THR A 379 4.14 28.66 9.77
N SER A 380 5.45 28.69 9.50
CA SER A 380 6.25 27.47 9.38
C SER A 380 6.23 26.67 10.69
N ALA A 381 6.46 27.31 11.83
CA ALA A 381 6.46 26.62 13.13
C ALA A 381 5.08 26.07 13.52
N LYS A 382 3.99 26.76 13.18
CA LYS A 382 2.62 26.27 13.35
C LYS A 382 2.40 24.99 12.53
N ASN A 383 2.81 25.01 11.26
CA ASN A 383 2.61 23.91 10.34
C ASN A 383 3.52 22.71 10.63
N ASP A 384 4.69 22.94 11.23
CA ASP A 384 5.55 21.89 11.79
C ASP A 384 4.83 21.10 12.90
N VAL A 385 4.03 21.77 13.75
CA VAL A 385 3.24 21.11 14.81
C VAL A 385 2.15 20.22 14.21
N GLU A 386 1.36 20.72 13.26
CA GLU A 386 0.31 19.91 12.63
C GLU A 386 0.90 18.72 11.85
N THR A 387 2.03 18.92 11.18
CA THR A 387 2.80 17.85 10.55
C THR A 387 3.28 16.81 11.55
N GLY A 388 3.83 17.25 12.69
CA GLY A 388 4.28 16.36 13.76
C GLY A 388 3.14 15.51 14.35
N LYS A 389 1.94 16.07 14.50
CA LYS A 389 0.75 15.32 14.95
C LYS A 389 0.38 14.20 13.99
N MET A 390 0.34 14.49 12.69
CA MET A 390 0.04 13.47 11.67
C MET A 390 1.10 12.38 11.62
N GLN A 391 2.39 12.74 11.70
CA GLN A 391 3.49 11.77 11.73
C GLN A 391 3.41 10.85 12.95
N LEU A 392 3.13 11.41 14.13
CA LEU A 392 2.91 10.62 15.34
C LEU A 392 1.70 9.68 15.19
N MET A 393 0.58 10.18 14.68
CA MET A 393 -0.62 9.36 14.43
C MET A 393 -0.31 8.19 13.49
N LEU A 394 0.36 8.44 12.34
CA LEU A 394 0.74 7.37 11.41
C LEU A 394 1.72 6.37 12.04
N ALA A 395 2.66 6.82 12.86
CA ALA A 395 3.59 5.93 13.56
C ALA A 395 2.86 5.01 14.54
N MET A 396 1.85 5.54 15.25
CA MET A 396 0.99 4.79 16.16
C MET A 396 0.10 3.79 15.41
N GLU A 397 -0.51 4.21 14.30
CA GLU A 397 -1.33 3.33 13.45
C GLU A 397 -0.49 2.20 12.85
N LYS A 398 0.75 2.48 12.42
CA LYS A 398 1.67 1.44 11.94
C LYS A 398 1.99 0.42 13.03
N TYR A 399 2.17 0.85 14.29
CA TYR A 399 2.34 -0.05 15.42
C TYR A 399 1.13 -0.98 15.60
N ASP A 400 -0.08 -0.42 15.54
CA ASP A 400 -1.31 -1.20 15.65
C ASP A 400 -1.52 -2.16 14.47
N TRP A 401 -1.10 -1.78 13.26
CA TRP A 401 -1.09 -2.66 12.11
C TRP A 401 -0.15 -3.85 12.27
N ILE A 402 1.02 -3.65 12.90
CA ILE A 402 1.92 -4.76 13.23
C ILE A 402 1.22 -5.72 14.21
N LYS A 403 0.53 -5.18 15.23
CA LYS A 403 -0.28 -6.00 16.16
C LYS A 403 -1.44 -6.73 15.49
N LYS A 404 -2.04 -6.12 14.47
CA LYS A 404 -3.10 -6.73 13.64
C LYS A 404 -2.57 -7.73 12.60
N GLY A 405 -1.24 -7.79 12.42
CA GLY A 405 -0.58 -8.85 11.69
C GLY A 405 0.21 -8.43 10.44
N LEU A 406 0.35 -7.14 10.16
CA LEU A 406 1.25 -6.68 9.10
C LEU A 406 2.72 -6.75 9.55
N THR A 407 3.63 -6.88 8.58
CA THR A 407 5.08 -6.77 8.77
C THR A 407 5.57 -5.65 7.85
N PHE A 408 6.47 -4.79 8.33
CA PHE A 408 7.04 -3.67 7.58
C PHE A 408 8.57 -3.68 7.59
#